data_AF-A0A0G1MYR3-F1
#
_entry.id   AF-A0A0G1MYR3-F1
#
_cell.length_a   1.000
_cell.length_b   1.000
_cell.length_c   1.000
_cell.angle_alpha   90.00
_cell.angle_beta   90.00
_cell.angle_gamma   90.00
#
_symmetry.space_group_name_H-M   'P 1'
#
loop_
_entity.id
_entity.type
_entity.pdbx_description
1 polymer ?
#
loop_
_entity_poly.entity_id
_entity_poly.type
_entity_poly.pdbx_seq_one_letter_code
_entity_poly.pdbx_strand_id
1 'polypeptide(L)'
;MATERATNFYLESGPEAKPTYQLYVVYQPNNNMAEKGLAQAKQEMSPESIQEAIVGGHRGVEGLITGPKGRYHTIVIKDGKLLSFSTFPPTEENKEITEQILSTVSFE
;
A
#
# COMPACT_ATOMS: atom_id res chain seq x y z
N MET A 1 -16.89 -3.56 -15.14
CA MET A 1 -16.82 -2.71 -13.93
C MET A 1 -15.48 -1.99 -13.96
N ALA A 2 -15.45 -0.65 -13.84
CA ALA A 2 -14.19 0.09 -13.77
C ALA A 2 -13.56 -0.13 -12.40
N THR A 3 -12.40 -0.78 -12.36
CA THR A 3 -11.52 -0.87 -11.19
C THR A 3 -10.50 0.24 -11.26
N GLU A 4 -10.20 0.86 -10.12
CA GLU A 4 -9.08 1.78 -10.03
C GLU A 4 -7.78 1.01 -10.24
N ARG A 5 -6.94 1.51 -11.16
CA ARG A 5 -5.64 0.95 -11.47
C ARG A 5 -4.59 2.00 -11.17
N ALA A 6 -3.76 1.70 -10.19
CA ALA A 6 -2.50 2.38 -9.94
C ALA A 6 -1.40 1.33 -10.03
N THR A 7 -0.27 1.70 -10.63
CA THR A 7 0.96 0.90 -10.58
C THR A 7 1.93 1.64 -9.69
N ASN A 8 2.39 0.96 -8.64
CA ASN A 8 3.31 1.49 -7.64
C ASN A 8 4.61 0.72 -7.74
N PHE A 9 5.73 1.42 -7.68
CA PHE A 9 7.06 0.81 -7.56
C PHE A 9 7.97 1.68 -6.71
N TYR A 10 8.98 1.05 -6.13
CA TYR A 10 9.99 1.72 -5.30
C TYR A 10 11.32 1.69 -6.03
N LEU A 11 12.04 2.81 -5.99
CA LEU A 11 13.47 2.81 -6.27
C LEU A 11 14.21 2.72 -4.94
N GLU A 12 15.00 1.67 -4.78
CA GLU A 12 15.88 1.47 -3.63
C GLU A 12 17.23 2.14 -3.91
N SER A 13 17.79 2.81 -2.91
CA SER A 13 19.14 3.39 -2.99
C SER A 13 19.80 3.48 -1.61
N GLY A 14 21.12 3.62 -1.56
CA GLY A 14 21.90 3.71 -0.31
C GLY A 14 22.56 2.39 0.10
N PRO A 15 23.11 2.30 1.33
CA PRO A 15 23.78 1.10 1.83
C PRO A 15 22.80 -0.05 2.09
N GLU A 16 23.19 -1.30 1.78
CA GLU A 16 22.34 -2.50 2.01
C GLU A 16 21.81 -2.62 3.44
N ALA A 17 22.61 -2.21 4.44
CA ALA A 17 22.20 -2.28 5.85
C ALA A 17 21.14 -1.23 6.25
N LYS A 18 20.94 -0.19 5.43
CA LYS A 18 19.99 0.89 5.70
C LYS A 18 19.57 1.56 4.37
N PRO A 19 18.76 0.87 3.55
CA PRO A 19 18.31 1.41 2.27
C PRO A 19 17.35 2.58 2.47
N THR A 20 17.22 3.39 1.43
CA THR A 20 16.21 4.43 1.29
C THR A 20 15.29 4.08 0.13
N TYR A 21 13.99 4.30 0.30
CA TYR A 21 12.97 3.95 -0.67
C TYR A 21 12.26 5.19 -1.18
N GLN A 22 12.30 5.41 -2.50
CA GLN A 22 11.50 6.43 -3.16
C GLN A 22 10.30 5.77 -3.85
N LEU A 23 9.09 6.12 -3.42
CA LEU A 23 7.86 5.66 -4.04
C LEU A 23 7.56 6.44 -5.33
N TYR A 24 7.24 5.72 -6.39
CA TYR A 24 6.64 6.24 -7.63
C TYR A 24 5.29 5.59 -7.87
N VAL A 25 4.30 6.41 -8.24
CA VAL A 25 2.96 5.94 -8.55
C VAL A 25 2.45 6.52 -9.86
N VAL A 26 2.01 5.62 -10.73
CA VAL A 26 1.37 5.95 -11.99
C VAL A 26 -0.13 5.74 -11.86
N TYR A 27 -0.88 6.83 -11.96
CA TYR A 27 -2.34 6.82 -11.85
C TYR A 27 -3.01 6.81 -13.22
N GLN A 28 -4.13 6.10 -13.32
CA GLN A 28 -5.03 6.28 -14.45
C GLN A 28 -5.62 7.71 -14.46
N PRO A 29 -5.65 8.41 -15.60
CA PRO A 29 -6.22 9.75 -15.67
C PRO A 29 -7.73 9.75 -15.42
N ASN A 30 -8.24 10.83 -14.81
CA ASN A 30 -9.67 11.10 -14.56
C ASN A 30 -10.43 10.03 -13.74
N ASN A 31 -9.75 9.36 -12.81
CA ASN A 31 -10.38 8.40 -11.92
C ASN A 31 -10.62 9.03 -10.53
N ASN A 32 -11.89 9.04 -10.08
CA ASN A 32 -12.32 9.54 -8.76
C ASN A 32 -12.91 8.42 -7.90
N MET A 33 -12.44 7.19 -8.05
CA MET A 33 -13.02 6.00 -7.44
C MET A 33 -12.32 5.57 -6.15
N ALA A 34 -11.48 6.42 -5.55
CA ALA A 34 -10.62 6.02 -4.44
C ALA A 34 -11.38 5.41 -3.25
N GLU A 35 -12.48 6.03 -2.83
CA GLU A 35 -13.32 5.48 -1.76
C GLU A 35 -13.90 4.11 -2.09
N LYS A 36 -14.35 3.93 -3.35
CA LYS A 36 -14.87 2.64 -3.81
C LYS A 36 -13.76 1.61 -3.92
N GLY A 37 -12.57 1.99 -4.39
CA GLY A 37 -11.42 1.09 -4.47
C GLY A 37 -10.91 0.70 -3.08
N LEU A 38 -10.95 1.60 -2.09
CA LEU A 38 -10.65 1.29 -0.69
C LEU A 38 -11.64 0.26 -0.13
N ALA A 39 -12.93 0.45 -0.38
CA ALA A 39 -13.96 -0.50 0.02
C ALA A 39 -13.79 -1.87 -0.64
N GLN A 40 -13.42 -1.90 -1.92
CA GLN A 40 -13.10 -3.15 -2.64
C GLN A 40 -11.88 -3.85 -2.03
N ALA A 41 -10.82 -3.10 -1.74
CA ALA A 41 -9.61 -3.68 -1.16
C ALA A 41 -9.87 -4.28 0.23
N LYS A 42 -10.72 -3.65 1.06
CA LYS A 42 -11.17 -4.23 2.33
C LYS A 42 -11.86 -5.58 2.18
N GLN A 43 -12.58 -5.81 1.08
CA GLN A 43 -13.25 -7.09 0.82
C GLN A 43 -12.26 -8.21 0.44
N GLU A 44 -11.06 -7.85 -0.02
CA GLU A 44 -9.99 -8.82 -0.32
C GLU A 44 -9.16 -9.20 0.91
N MET A 45 -9.26 -8.41 1.99
CA MET A 45 -8.54 -8.63 3.25
C MET A 45 -9.32 -9.61 4.15
N SER A 46 -8.58 -10.35 4.97
CA SER A 46 -9.13 -11.12 6.08
C SER A 46 -9.80 -10.15 7.08
N PRO A 47 -11.10 -10.28 7.39
CA PRO A 47 -11.83 -9.30 8.20
C PRO A 47 -11.23 -9.03 9.57
N GLU A 48 -10.68 -10.06 10.20
CA GLU A 48 -10.04 -10.01 11.52
C GLU A 48 -8.67 -9.31 11.52
N SER A 49 -8.07 -9.13 10.34
CA SER A 49 -6.78 -8.46 10.18
C SER A 49 -6.90 -6.95 9.87
N ILE A 50 -8.11 -6.46 9.58
CA ILE A 50 -8.29 -5.08 9.12
C ILE A 50 -8.08 -4.10 10.28
N GLN A 51 -7.15 -3.17 10.11
CA GLN A 51 -6.87 -2.09 11.07
C GLN A 51 -6.81 -0.73 10.36
N GLU A 52 -7.03 0.34 11.11
CA GLU A 52 -6.78 1.70 10.58
C GLU A 52 -5.28 1.93 10.43
N ALA A 53 -4.89 2.55 9.32
CA ALA A 53 -3.51 2.91 9.04
C ALA A 53 -3.36 4.42 8.82
N ILE A 54 -2.22 4.97 9.24
CA ILE A 54 -1.81 6.34 8.96
C ILE A 54 -0.42 6.29 8.32
N VAL A 55 -0.30 6.74 7.09
CA VAL A 55 0.96 6.76 6.33
C VAL A 55 1.19 8.16 5.79
N GLY A 56 2.32 8.79 6.14
CA GLY A 56 2.64 10.15 5.70
C GLY A 56 1.54 11.18 6.00
N GLY A 57 0.79 11.01 7.09
CA GLY A 57 -0.34 11.88 7.47
C GLY A 57 -1.68 11.57 6.80
N HIS A 58 -1.73 10.60 5.87
CA HIS A 58 -2.95 10.18 5.19
C HIS A 58 -3.56 8.93 5.83
N ARG A 59 -4.88 8.93 6.00
CA ARG A 59 -5.64 7.80 6.56
C ARG A 59 -5.90 6.73 5.51
N GLY A 60 -6.00 5.51 6.01
CA GLY A 60 -6.27 4.33 5.21
C GLY A 60 -6.55 3.11 6.06
N VAL A 61 -6.31 1.94 5.50
CA VAL A 61 -6.38 0.66 6.22
C VAL A 61 -5.22 -0.25 5.87
N GLU A 62 -4.90 -1.13 6.80
CA GLU A 62 -4.01 -2.26 6.58
C GLU A 62 -4.70 -3.58 6.89
N GLY A 63 -4.21 -4.66 6.30
CA GLY A 63 -4.71 -6.00 6.55
C GLY A 63 -3.94 -7.06 5.78
N LEU A 64 -4.23 -8.32 6.12
CA LEU A 64 -3.70 -9.49 5.44
C LEU A 64 -4.64 -9.91 4.31
N ILE A 65 -4.14 -9.95 3.08
CA ILE A 65 -4.81 -10.65 1.97
C ILE A 65 -4.37 -12.11 2.01
N THR A 66 -5.33 -13.04 1.96
CA THR A 66 -5.09 -14.49 1.93
C THR A 66 -5.30 -15.07 0.52
N GLY A 67 -4.64 -16.19 0.20
CA GLY A 67 -4.78 -16.88 -1.09
C GLY A 67 -3.55 -16.80 -2.00
N PRO A 68 -3.68 -17.08 -3.32
CA PRO A 68 -2.55 -17.21 -4.23
C PRO A 68 -1.66 -15.96 -4.38
N LYS A 69 -2.20 -14.78 -4.06
CA LYS A 69 -1.49 -13.49 -4.04
C LYS A 69 -1.48 -12.87 -2.65
N GLY A 70 -1.38 -13.71 -1.61
CA GLY A 70 -1.41 -13.26 -0.23
C GLY A 70 -0.26 -12.30 0.10
N ARG A 71 -0.53 -11.30 0.93
CA ARG A 71 0.40 -10.21 1.27
C ARG A 71 -0.16 -9.38 2.41
N TYR A 72 0.72 -8.80 3.21
CA TYR A 72 0.35 -7.66 4.05
C TYR A 72 0.16 -6.45 3.13
N HIS A 73 -0.97 -5.77 3.28
CA HIS A 73 -1.37 -4.72 2.37
C HIS A 73 -1.85 -3.52 3.16
N THR A 74 -1.17 -2.39 2.98
CA THR A 74 -1.55 -1.09 3.54
C THR A 74 -1.97 -0.19 2.39
N ILE A 75 -3.12 0.47 2.52
CA ILE A 75 -3.70 1.34 1.49
C ILE A 75 -4.17 2.63 2.13
N VAL A 76 -3.77 3.78 1.56
CA VAL A 76 -4.20 5.12 1.99
C VAL A 76 -4.81 5.91 0.85
N ILE A 77 -5.61 6.92 1.17
CA ILE A 77 -6.14 7.89 0.20
C ILE A 77 -5.36 9.20 0.31
N LYS A 78 -4.70 9.59 -0.77
CA LYS A 78 -4.02 10.89 -0.92
C LYS A 78 -4.59 11.63 -2.12
N ASP A 79 -5.06 12.86 -1.91
CA ASP A 79 -5.62 13.74 -2.95
C ASP A 79 -6.69 13.05 -3.82
N GLY A 80 -7.54 12.23 -3.18
CA GLY A 80 -8.59 11.47 -3.87
C GLY A 80 -8.10 10.28 -4.71
N LYS A 81 -6.87 9.80 -4.47
CA LYS A 81 -6.26 8.67 -5.17
C LYS A 81 -5.77 7.60 -4.21
N LEU A 82 -5.85 6.34 -4.62
CA LEU A 82 -5.36 5.22 -3.83
C LEU A 82 -3.84 5.02 -3.97
N LEU A 83 -3.20 4.86 -2.83
CA LEU A 83 -1.81 4.47 -2.70
C LEU A 83 -1.74 3.16 -1.94
N SER A 84 -0.98 2.20 -2.45
CA SER A 84 -0.82 0.90 -1.80
C SER A 84 0.63 0.51 -1.59
N PHE A 85 0.86 -0.12 -0.45
CA PHE A 85 2.14 -0.60 0.06
C PHE A 85 1.96 -2.08 0.38
N SER A 86 2.78 -2.92 -0.24
CA SER A 86 2.80 -4.36 0.04
C SER A 86 4.05 -4.99 -0.54
N THR A 87 4.64 -5.90 0.20
CA THR A 87 5.60 -6.88 -0.31
C THR A 87 4.96 -8.26 -0.36
N PHE A 88 5.42 -9.11 -1.30
CA PHE A 88 4.88 -10.44 -1.54
C PHE A 88 6.02 -11.47 -1.47
N PRO A 89 5.81 -12.67 -0.90
CA PRO A 89 4.60 -13.23 -0.25
C PRO A 89 4.41 -12.76 1.22
N PRO A 90 3.35 -13.16 1.96
CA PRO A 90 3.12 -12.69 3.33
C PRO A 90 4.01 -13.46 4.32
N THR A 91 5.28 -13.09 4.38
CA THR A 91 6.27 -13.61 5.34
C THR A 91 6.63 -12.51 6.35
N GLU A 92 7.15 -12.87 7.52
CA GLU A 92 7.61 -11.89 8.52
C GLU A 92 8.70 -10.98 7.96
N GLU A 93 9.66 -11.53 7.20
CA GLU A 93 10.69 -10.72 6.50
C GLU A 93 10.07 -9.65 5.60
N ASN A 94 9.06 -10.03 4.81
CA ASN A 94 8.37 -9.08 3.93
C ASN A 94 7.56 -8.06 4.73
N LYS A 95 6.96 -8.46 5.85
CA LYS A 95 6.28 -7.54 6.75
C LYS A 95 7.25 -6.49 7.28
N GLU A 96 8.43 -6.89 7.76
CA GLU A 96 9.48 -5.97 8.21
C GLU A 96 9.93 -5.00 7.10
N ILE A 97 10.10 -5.49 5.87
CA ILE A 97 10.44 -4.62 4.71
C ILE A 97 9.29 -3.63 4.44
N THR A 98 8.04 -4.08 4.49
CA THR A 98 6.88 -3.19 4.32
C THR A 98 6.85 -2.11 5.40
N GLU A 99 7.09 -2.47 6.66
CA GLU A 99 7.16 -1.52 7.78
C GLU A 99 8.31 -0.52 7.61
N GLN A 100 9.48 -0.96 7.13
CA GLN A 100 10.60 -0.09 6.79
C GLN A 100 10.21 0.89 5.68
N ILE A 101 9.60 0.42 4.58
CA ILE A 101 9.10 1.28 3.50
C ILE A 101 8.15 2.32 4.08
N LEU A 102 7.13 1.90 4.83
CA LEU A 102 6.14 2.79 5.44
C LEU A 102 6.76 3.84 6.35
N SER A 103 7.80 3.49 7.11
CA SER A 103 8.53 4.42 7.98
C SER A 103 9.29 5.53 7.23
N THR A 104 9.56 5.34 5.94
CA THR A 104 10.27 6.32 5.10
C THR A 104 9.34 7.19 4.26
N VAL A 105 8.04 6.88 4.22
CA VAL A 105 7.08 7.61 3.38
C VAL A 105 6.85 9.02 3.93
N SER A 106 7.28 10.02 3.16
CA SER A 106 6.87 11.41 3.29
C SER A 106 6.27 11.89 1.97
N PHE A 107 5.28 12.78 2.06
CA PHE A 107 4.59 13.38 0.90
C PHE A 107 4.84 14.88 0.75
N GLU A 108 5.74 15.43 1.55
CA GLU A 108 6.20 16.82 1.47
C GLU A 108 7.07 17.09 0.24
#